data_AF-A0A1Q5RAB3-F1
#
_entry.id   AF-A0A1Q5RAB3-F1
#
_cell.length_a   1.000
_cell.length_b   1.000
_cell.length_c   1.000
_cell.angle_alpha   90.00
_cell.angle_beta   90.00
_cell.angle_gamma   90.00
#
_symmetry.space_group_name_H-M   'P 1'
#
loop_
_entity.id
_entity.type
_entity.pdbx_description
1 polymer ?
#
loop_
_entity_poly.entity_id
_entity_poly.type
_entity_poly.pdbx_seq_one_letter_code
_entity_poly.pdbx_strand_id
1 'polypeptide(L)' 'MPRIVQETPGFVLTLNLVAAGLGLAFVPAGLKGLRADSVSYLPLHPASLSSEIVLLARADAASPSASNFLAFAAGQAMI' A
#
# COMPACT_ATOMS: atom_id res chain seq x y z
N MET A 1 -19.34 0.23 15.85
CA MET A 1 -17.94 0.73 15.99
C MET A 1 -17.00 -0.46 16.05
N PRO A 2 -15.90 -0.48 15.25
CA PRO A 2 -14.97 -1.60 15.23
C PRO A 2 -14.20 -1.70 16.55
N ARG A 3 -13.83 -2.93 16.96
CA ARG A 3 -12.99 -3.18 18.13
C ARG A 3 -11.52 -3.19 17.69
N ILE A 4 -10.78 -2.18 18.11
CA ILE A 4 -9.34 -2.08 17.82
C ILE A 4 -8.57 -2.83 18.91
N VAL A 5 -7.88 -3.90 18.52
CA VAL A 5 -7.04 -4.70 19.44
C VAL A 5 -5.65 -4.09 19.59
N GLN A 6 -5.07 -3.62 18.49
CA GLN A 6 -3.70 -3.12 18.45
C GLN A 6 -3.53 -2.05 17.38
N GLU A 7 -2.85 -0.97 17.73
CA GLU A 7 -2.31 0.00 16.77
C GLU A 7 -0.84 -0.31 16.48
N THR A 8 -0.43 -0.15 15.23
CA THR A 8 0.92 -0.49 14.77
C THR A 8 1.50 0.63 13.91
N PRO A 9 2.82 0.86 13.95
CA PRO A 9 3.47 1.96 13.23
C PRO A 9 3.59 1.71 11.72
N GLY A 10 3.26 0.51 11.23
CA GLY A 10 3.30 0.18 9.80
C GLY A 10 3.01 -1.28 9.50
N PHE A 11 2.76 -1.57 8.24
CA PHE A 11 2.20 -2.85 7.78
C PHE A 11 3.07 -4.08 8.05
N VAL A 12 4.40 -3.94 8.08
CA VAL A 12 5.29 -5.09 8.36
C VAL A 12 5.03 -5.64 9.77
N LEU A 13 4.93 -4.76 10.78
CA LEU A 13 4.61 -5.21 12.14
C LEU A 13 3.19 -5.75 12.22
N THR A 14 2.23 -5.09 11.55
CA THR A 14 0.84 -5.56 11.47
C THR A 14 0.78 -7.01 10.97
N LEU A 15 1.45 -7.32 9.86
CA LEU A 15 1.45 -8.67 9.27
C LEU A 15 2.18 -9.69 10.15
N ASN A 16 3.24 -9.30 10.86
CA ASN A 16 3.89 -10.18 11.83
C ASN A 16 2.94 -10.60 12.96
N LEU A 17 2.15 -9.67 13.48
CA LEU A 17 1.19 -9.94 14.54
C LEU A 17 0.03 -10.81 14.05
N VAL A 18 -0.44 -10.60 12.82
CA VAL A 18 -1.43 -11.47 12.17
C VAL A 18 -0.87 -12.88 12.00
N ALA A 19 0.35 -13.03 11.48
CA ALA A 19 1.02 -14.32 11.33
C ALA A 19 1.26 -15.02 12.69
N ALA A 20 1.44 -14.26 13.77
CA ALA A 20 1.53 -14.78 15.14
C ALA A 20 0.16 -15.10 15.78
N GLY A 21 -0.94 -14.88 15.06
CA GLY A 21 -2.30 -15.23 15.52
C GLY A 21 -2.99 -14.16 16.37
N LEU A 22 -2.50 -12.91 16.42
CA LEU A 22 -3.14 -11.85 17.20
C LEU A 22 -4.55 -11.49 16.68
N GLY A 23 -4.80 -11.72 15.38
CA GLY A 23 -6.10 -11.47 14.76
C GLY A 23 -6.00 -11.20 13.26
N LEU A 24 -6.74 -10.19 12.81
CA LEU A 24 -6.89 -9.80 11.41
C LEU A 24 -6.71 -8.29 11.24
N ALA A 25 -6.27 -7.87 10.05
CA ALA A 25 -5.98 -6.48 9.73
C ALA A 25 -6.48 -6.14 8.32
N PHE A 26 -6.93 -4.90 8.14
CA PHE A 26 -7.22 -4.34 6.83
C PHE A 26 -5.95 -3.80 6.19
N VAL A 27 -5.72 -4.14 4.92
CA VAL A 27 -4.49 -3.81 4.19
C VAL A 27 -4.81 -3.38 2.75
N PRO A 28 -4.02 -2.46 2.16
CA PRO A 28 -4.09 -2.17 0.73
C PRO A 28 -3.77 -3.41 -0.11
N ALA A 29 -4.43 -3.54 -1.27
CA ALA A 29 -4.21 -4.66 -2.20
C ALA A 29 -2.75 -4.78 -2.67
N GLY A 30 -2.01 -3.66 -2.74
CA GLY A 30 -0.60 -3.62 -3.12
C GLY A 30 0.36 -4.34 -2.15
N LEU A 31 -0.10 -4.73 -0.96
CA LEU A 31 0.70 -5.53 -0.03
C LEU A 31 0.58 -7.04 -0.27
N LYS A 32 -0.29 -7.47 -1.19
CA LYS A 32 -0.47 -8.88 -1.51
C LYS A 32 0.87 -9.50 -1.95
N GLY A 33 1.26 -10.59 -1.29
CA GLY A 33 2.54 -11.26 -1.52
C GLY A 33 3.57 -11.04 -0.40
N LEU A 34 3.42 -9.98 0.40
CA LEU A 34 4.25 -9.83 1.60
C LEU A 34 3.86 -10.90 2.62
N ARG A 35 4.82 -11.71 3.08
CA ARG A 35 4.58 -12.86 3.98
C ARG A 35 3.55 -13.88 3.42
N ALA A 36 3.55 -14.11 2.10
CA ALA A 36 2.59 -14.99 1.43
C ALA A 36 2.45 -16.39 2.06
N ASP A 37 3.53 -16.91 2.65
CA ASP A 37 3.54 -18.26 3.26
C ASP A 37 2.95 -18.30 4.67
N SER A 38 2.64 -17.15 5.28
CA SER A 38 2.23 -17.06 6.69
C SER A 38 0.90 -16.34 6.92
N VAL A 39 0.36 -15.67 5.90
CA VAL A 39 -0.94 -15.00 5.99
C VAL A 39 -1.75 -15.19 4.71
N SER A 40 -3.07 -15.32 4.86
CA SER A 40 -4.01 -15.33 3.73
C SER A 40 -4.62 -13.95 3.52
N TYR A 41 -4.61 -13.49 2.27
CA TYR A 41 -5.24 -12.23 1.87
C TYR A 41 -6.65 -12.49 1.35
N LEU A 42 -7.65 -11.93 2.03
CA LEU A 42 -9.05 -12.07 1.65
C LEU A 42 -9.58 -10.75 1.04
N PRO A 43 -10.30 -10.80 -0.09
CA PRO A 43 -10.92 -9.60 -0.64
C PRO A 43 -12.05 -9.11 0.26
N LEU A 44 -12.20 -7.78 0.38
CA LEU A 44 -13.31 -7.18 1.11
C LEU A 44 -14.52 -7.01 0.19
N HIS A 45 -15.72 -7.19 0.76
CA HIS A 45 -16.99 -6.91 0.10
C HIS A 45 -17.81 -5.90 0.92
N PRO A 46 -18.36 -4.83 0.31
CA PRO A 46 -18.26 -4.48 -1.10
C PRO A 46 -16.85 -4.00 -1.48
N ALA A 47 -16.46 -4.25 -2.73
CA ALA A 47 -15.13 -3.90 -3.28
C ALA A 47 -14.91 -2.39 -3.47
N SER A 48 -15.75 -1.54 -2.88
CA SER A 48 -15.70 -0.08 -3.01
C SER A 48 -14.65 0.58 -2.12
N LEU A 49 -14.01 -0.17 -1.21
CA LEU A 49 -12.92 0.34 -0.38
C LEU A 49 -11.61 0.30 -1.17
N SER A 50 -11.07 1.48 -1.47
CA SER A 50 -9.79 1.65 -2.16
C SER A 50 -8.74 2.28 -1.23
N SER A 51 -7.48 2.13 -1.64
CA SER A 51 -6.35 2.85 -1.06
C SER A 51 -5.59 3.50 -2.20
N GLU A 52 -5.20 4.76 -2.03
CA GLU A 52 -4.55 5.55 -3.08
C GLU A 52 -3.04 5.62 -2.84
N ILE A 53 -2.26 5.57 -3.91
CA ILE A 53 -0.83 5.89 -3.92
C ILE A 53 -0.68 7.20 -4.68
N VAL A 54 -0.19 8.24 -4.01
CA VAL A 54 -0.05 9.58 -4.59
C VAL A 54 1.42 9.88 -4.82
N LEU A 55 1.73 10.42 -6.00
CA LEU A 55 3.05 10.98 -6.31
C LEU A 55 3.06 12.47 -6.03
N LEU A 56 3.97 12.92 -5.17
CA LEU A 56 4.20 14.34 -4.89
C LEU A 56 5.52 14.77 -5.51
N ALA A 57 5.49 15.90 -6.22
CA ALA A 57 6.67 16.52 -6.77
C ALA A 57 6.66 18.02 -6.53
N ARG A 58 7.85 18.62 -6.46
CA ARG A 58 7.96 20.07 -6.46
C ARG A 58 7.63 20.60 -7.85
N ALA A 59 6.93 21.73 -7.90
CA ALA A 59 6.61 22.40 -9.17
C ALA A 59 7.86 22.81 -9.96
N ASP A 60 8.98 23.04 -9.26
CA ASP A 60 10.25 23.49 -9.82
C ASP A 60 11.26 22.36 -10.02
N ALA A 61 10.81 21.10 -10.15
CA ALA A 61 11.67 19.93 -10.29
C ALA A 61 12.76 20.15 -11.38
N ALA A 62 13.97 20.46 -10.92
CA ALA A 62 15.02 20.99 -11.80
C ALA A 62 15.84 19.89 -12.50
N SER A 63 15.74 18.64 -12.06
CA SER A 63 16.54 17.56 -12.64
C SER A 63 15.81 16.86 -13.79
N PRO A 64 16.49 16.57 -14.92
CA PRO A 64 15.90 15.81 -16.02
C PRO A 64 15.34 14.44 -15.57
N SER A 65 15.97 13.79 -14.59
CA SER A 65 15.49 12.51 -14.04
C SER A 65 14.13 12.65 -13.35
N ALA A 66 13.90 13.74 -12.60
CA ALA A 66 12.61 13.97 -11.95
C ALA A 66 11.51 14.23 -12.99
N SER A 67 11.79 15.06 -14.01
CA SER A 67 10.84 15.32 -15.10
C SER A 67 10.51 14.05 -15.89
N ASN A 68 11.51 13.23 -16.20
CA ASN A 68 11.31 11.95 -16.89
C ASN A 68 10.46 10.99 -16.05
N PHE A 69 10.71 10.90 -14.75
CA PHE A 69 9.92 10.05 -13.87
C PHE A 69 8.48 10.55 -13.74
N LEU A 70 8.25 11.86 -13.69
CA LEU A 70 6.90 12.44 -13.67
C LEU A 70 6.14 12.16 -14.96
N ALA A 71 6.78 12.34 -16.12
CA ALA A 71 6.18 12.01 -17.41
C ALA A 71 5.85 10.50 -17.52
N PHE A 72 6.73 9.63 -17.01
CA PHE A 72 6.48 8.20 -16.96
C PHE A 72 5.30 7.85 -16.05
N ALA A 73 5.30 8.36 -14.81
CA ALA A 73 4.25 8.11 -13.83
C ALA A 73 2.88 8.66 -14.26
N ALA A 74 2.85 9.76 -15.02
CA ALA A 74 1.64 10.33 -15.62
C ALA A 74 1.13 9.55 -16.86
N GLY A 75 1.84 8.52 -17.31
CA GLY A 75 1.50 7.76 -18.52
C GLY A 75 1.77 8.51 -19.83
N GLN A 76 2.62 9.52 -19.81
CA GLN A 76 2.93 10.39 -20.95
C GLN A 76 4.25 10.03 -21.65
N ALA A 77 4.99 9.03 -21.14
CA ALA A 77 6.21 8.52 -21.77
C ALA A 77 5.87 7.41 -22.78
N MET A 78 6.31 7.55 -24.03
CA MET A 78 6.41 6.41 -24.96
C MET A 78 7.65 5.61 -24.60
N ILE A 79 7.47 4.29 -24.41
CA ILE A 79 8.53 3.32 -24.16
C ILE A 79 9.15 2.89 -25.50
#